data_AF-A0A952TGG5-F1
#
_entry.id   AF-A0A952TGG5-F1
#
_cell.length_a   1.000
_cell.length_b   1.000
_cell.length_c   1.000
_cell.angle_alpha   90.00
_cell.angle_beta   90.00
_cell.angle_gamma   90.00
#
_symmetry.space_group_name_H-M   'P 1'
#
loop_
_entity.id
_entity.type
_entity.pdbx_description
1 polymer ?
#
loop_
_entity_poly.entity_id
_entity_poly.type
_entity_poly.pdbx_seq_one_letter_code
_entity_poly.pdbx_strand_id
1 'polypeptide(L)'
;MNLRFIFAILVALSLGACAFPDDDRDVNNRSQRDLEATQARLVPILGLWTGTLTRGTQNIGVEMLIAEGLAPTGGNNGAGDPILRAEPRATLYSTTDARYPDQSFVGVYHEDTGLILLTSQDRVQGGFGGQGQGSGAQPGAAASPDDLISMNLRYNGTTIQGILRARGYIVGNMVLTKRAGPSSGSEQDSEDRYNALLRRQYQSVEGNFYGNVVEGVGADKKTFGVCLNFFITDTATASGRFRPVLKAFYRRYDVTTDSLRRTLNVTYNINATPSTVFLTSRDSTVPGGGGGGTFTPYTVEISATFSDSNNQPTLRQLTGTHTNINLGQTGVLSMKRVTNCPPPPQAGRPSQPNKPPPGRKPPRRK
;
A
#
# COMPACT_ATOMS: atom_id res chain seq x y z
N MET A 1 -62.83 47.94 -34.10
CA MET A 1 -61.66 48.00 -33.19
C MET A 1 -61.35 46.61 -32.69
N ASN A 2 -60.06 46.25 -32.72
CA ASN A 2 -59.47 44.92 -32.46
C ASN A 2 -59.37 44.57 -30.96
N LEU A 3 -59.45 43.27 -30.63
CA LEU A 3 -58.56 42.44 -29.76
C LEU A 3 -59.29 41.11 -29.40
N ARG A 4 -59.01 39.96 -30.01
CA ARG A 4 -57.94 38.98 -29.71
C ARG A 4 -58.06 38.21 -28.38
N PHE A 5 -58.24 36.88 -28.52
CA PHE A 5 -57.78 35.76 -27.66
C PHE A 5 -58.38 35.67 -26.23
N ILE A 6 -58.98 34.55 -25.80
CA ILE A 6 -58.27 33.41 -25.18
C ILE A 6 -59.22 32.18 -25.05
N PHE A 7 -58.78 31.04 -25.62
CA PHE A 7 -58.93 29.64 -25.17
C PHE A 7 -60.34 29.01 -24.99
N ALA A 8 -60.88 28.31 -26.00
CA ALA A 8 -60.74 26.85 -26.20
C ALA A 8 -59.63 26.13 -25.39
N ILE A 9 -59.92 24.90 -24.93
CA ILE A 9 -59.14 23.96 -24.07
C ILE A 9 -59.74 23.96 -22.64
N LEU A 10 -60.45 22.94 -22.14
CA LEU A 10 -59.97 21.56 -21.97
C LEU A 10 -61.15 20.60 -21.70
N VAL A 11 -61.80 20.14 -22.77
CA VAL A 11 -62.50 18.84 -22.79
C VAL A 11 -61.39 17.77 -22.85
N ALA A 12 -60.87 17.38 -21.69
CA ALA A 12 -60.01 16.19 -21.52
C ALA A 12 -60.04 15.68 -20.08
N LEU A 13 -61.23 15.72 -19.46
CA LEU A 13 -61.51 15.09 -18.15
C LEU A 13 -61.85 13.59 -18.28
N SER A 14 -61.43 12.93 -19.36
CA SER A 14 -61.78 11.53 -19.61
C SER A 14 -60.75 10.82 -20.50
N LEU A 15 -59.50 10.78 -20.06
CA LEU A 15 -58.67 9.60 -20.25
C LEU A 15 -57.99 9.38 -18.91
N GLY A 16 -58.65 8.59 -18.06
CA GLY A 16 -57.96 7.85 -17.03
C GLY A 16 -56.81 7.14 -17.72
N ALA A 17 -55.60 7.62 -17.48
CA ALA A 17 -54.40 6.87 -17.76
C ALA A 17 -54.53 5.61 -16.93
N CYS A 18 -55.05 4.56 -17.56
CA CYS A 18 -54.63 3.20 -17.29
C CYS A 18 -53.10 3.22 -17.42
N ALA A 19 -52.42 3.56 -16.33
CA ALA A 19 -51.09 3.05 -16.09
C ALA A 19 -51.30 1.54 -15.99
N PHE A 20 -51.21 0.89 -17.15
CA PHE A 20 -51.05 -0.55 -17.20
C PHE A 20 -49.90 -0.87 -16.24
N PRO A 21 -50.04 -1.83 -15.32
CA PRO A 21 -48.88 -2.37 -14.64
C PRO A 21 -47.98 -2.91 -15.76
N ASP A 22 -46.91 -2.17 -16.07
CA ASP A 22 -45.86 -2.67 -16.93
C ASP A 22 -45.43 -4.00 -16.34
N ASP A 23 -45.61 -5.06 -17.11
CA ASP A 23 -45.38 -6.44 -16.73
C ASP A 23 -43.93 -6.55 -16.24
N ASP A 24 -43.72 -6.66 -14.91
CA ASP A 24 -42.39 -6.70 -14.28
C ASP A 24 -41.46 -7.78 -14.89
N ARG A 25 -42.06 -8.78 -15.55
CA ARG A 25 -41.38 -9.82 -16.32
C ARG A 25 -40.58 -9.25 -17.50
N ASP A 26 -41.08 -8.22 -18.17
CA ASP A 26 -40.43 -7.59 -19.31
C ASP A 26 -39.19 -6.79 -18.90
N VAL A 27 -39.25 -6.13 -17.74
CA VAL A 27 -38.12 -5.36 -17.17
C VAL A 27 -36.99 -6.31 -16.76
N ASN A 28 -37.32 -7.41 -16.08
CA ASN A 28 -36.34 -8.42 -15.68
C ASN A 28 -35.64 -9.05 -16.90
N ASN A 29 -36.40 -9.46 -17.92
CA ASN A 29 -35.85 -10.06 -19.14
C ASN A 29 -34.98 -9.10 -19.97
N ARG A 30 -35.22 -7.79 -19.89
CA ARG A 30 -34.38 -6.77 -20.55
C ARG A 30 -33.10 -6.55 -19.76
N SER A 31 -33.19 -6.40 -18.45
CA SER A 31 -32.01 -6.23 -17.57
C SER A 31 -31.02 -7.39 -17.67
N GLN A 32 -31.51 -8.63 -17.75
CA GLN A 32 -30.67 -9.80 -17.91
C GLN A 32 -29.98 -9.84 -19.28
N ARG A 33 -30.71 -9.52 -20.36
CA ARG A 33 -30.11 -9.42 -21.70
C ARG A 33 -29.08 -8.30 -21.80
N ASP A 34 -29.32 -7.18 -21.14
CA ASP A 34 -28.36 -6.07 -21.07
C ASP A 34 -27.11 -6.47 -20.29
N LEU A 35 -27.27 -7.20 -19.18
CA LEU A 35 -26.14 -7.74 -18.43
C LEU A 35 -25.31 -8.70 -19.29
N GLU A 36 -25.94 -9.71 -19.90
CA GLU A 36 -25.26 -10.66 -20.80
C GLU A 36 -24.54 -9.96 -21.96
N ALA A 37 -25.18 -8.94 -22.56
CA ALA A 37 -24.56 -8.13 -23.61
C ALA A 37 -23.34 -7.35 -23.08
N THR A 38 -23.42 -6.76 -21.88
CA THR A 38 -22.27 -6.07 -21.29
C THR A 38 -21.14 -7.01 -20.91
N GLN A 39 -21.44 -8.23 -20.44
CA GLN A 39 -20.43 -9.25 -20.13
C GLN A 39 -19.71 -9.72 -21.39
N ALA A 40 -20.45 -10.06 -22.44
CA ALA A 40 -19.90 -10.48 -23.72
C ALA A 40 -18.91 -9.46 -24.30
N ARG A 41 -19.20 -8.16 -24.15
CA ARG A 41 -18.32 -7.06 -24.59
C ARG A 41 -16.96 -7.06 -23.88
N LEU A 42 -16.87 -7.49 -22.62
CA LEU A 42 -15.61 -7.44 -21.86
C LEU A 42 -14.67 -8.60 -22.17
N VAL A 43 -15.19 -9.74 -22.62
CA VAL A 43 -14.43 -10.98 -22.88
C VAL A 43 -13.06 -10.76 -23.55
N PRO A 44 -12.92 -9.90 -24.59
CA PRO A 44 -11.63 -9.72 -25.26
C PRO A 44 -10.52 -9.19 -24.33
N ILE A 45 -10.87 -8.29 -23.41
CA ILE A 45 -9.93 -7.59 -22.54
C ILE A 45 -9.70 -8.30 -21.20
N LEU A 46 -10.53 -9.28 -20.84
CA LEU A 46 -10.36 -10.05 -19.60
C LEU A 46 -9.08 -10.89 -19.61
N GLY A 47 -8.51 -11.02 -18.42
CA GLY A 47 -7.37 -11.89 -18.13
C GLY A 47 -6.12 -11.13 -17.68
N LEU A 48 -5.00 -11.86 -17.66
CA LEU A 48 -3.72 -11.37 -17.19
C LEU A 48 -2.89 -10.81 -18.35
N TRP A 49 -2.44 -9.58 -18.17
CA TRP A 49 -1.65 -8.81 -19.12
C TRP A 49 -0.29 -8.49 -18.52
N THR A 50 0.78 -8.69 -19.25
CA THR A 50 2.14 -8.41 -18.78
C THR A 50 2.87 -7.51 -19.75
N GLY A 51 3.73 -6.62 -19.26
CA GLY A 51 4.54 -5.80 -20.14
C GLY A 51 5.32 -4.73 -19.39
N THR A 52 5.42 -3.55 -20.01
CA THR A 52 6.29 -2.48 -19.53
C THR A 52 5.59 -1.15 -19.47
N LEU A 53 5.82 -0.41 -18.40
CA LEU A 53 5.57 1.01 -18.26
C LEU A 53 6.87 1.77 -18.50
N THR A 54 6.89 2.64 -19.52
CA THR A 54 8.00 3.54 -19.80
C THR A 54 7.71 4.92 -19.20
N ARG A 55 8.47 5.27 -18.15
CA ARG A 55 8.41 6.56 -17.43
C ARG A 55 9.72 7.31 -17.65
N GLY A 56 9.72 8.29 -18.56
CA GLY A 56 10.95 8.96 -18.98
C GLY A 56 11.95 7.96 -19.58
N THR A 57 13.10 7.79 -18.94
CA THR A 57 14.13 6.81 -19.34
C THR A 57 14.02 5.46 -18.62
N GLN A 58 13.09 5.32 -17.67
CA GLN A 58 12.92 4.09 -16.89
C GLN A 58 11.90 3.16 -17.55
N ASN A 59 12.25 1.88 -17.65
CA ASN A 59 11.33 0.82 -18.01
C ASN A 59 11.02 -0.01 -16.77
N ILE A 60 9.73 -0.03 -16.39
CA ILE A 60 9.22 -0.73 -15.23
C ILE A 60 8.41 -1.91 -15.75
N GLY A 61 8.74 -3.13 -15.35
CA GLY A 61 7.91 -4.29 -15.61
C GLY A 61 6.60 -4.18 -14.82
N VAL A 62 5.49 -4.47 -15.50
CA VAL A 62 4.15 -4.40 -14.92
C VAL A 62 3.32 -5.62 -15.31
N GLU A 63 2.39 -5.97 -14.43
CA GLU A 63 1.36 -6.96 -14.66
C GLU A 63 0.01 -6.31 -14.35
N MET A 64 -0.98 -6.52 -15.21
CA MET A 64 -2.33 -6.00 -15.04
C MET A 64 -3.32 -7.13 -15.21
N LEU A 65 -4.12 -7.37 -14.17
CA LEU A 65 -5.26 -8.26 -14.27
C LEU A 65 -6.50 -7.42 -14.57
N ILE A 66 -7.23 -7.78 -15.62
CA ILE A 66 -8.56 -7.21 -15.90
C ILE A 66 -9.60 -8.31 -15.66
N ALA A 67 -10.48 -8.05 -14.70
CA ALA A 67 -11.59 -8.91 -14.32
C ALA A 67 -12.92 -8.21 -14.57
N GLU A 68 -13.98 -9.01 -14.59
CA GLU A 68 -15.35 -8.50 -14.62
C GLU A 68 -15.77 -8.04 -13.21
N GLY A 69 -16.35 -6.86 -13.12
CA GLY A 69 -17.10 -6.40 -11.96
C GLY A 69 -18.54 -6.09 -12.32
N LEU A 70 -19.42 -6.14 -11.31
CA LEU A 70 -20.82 -5.73 -11.47
C LEU A 70 -21.05 -4.39 -10.79
N ALA A 71 -21.72 -3.47 -11.49
CA ALA A 71 -22.10 -2.17 -10.95
C ALA A 71 -23.59 -1.88 -11.18
N PRO A 72 -24.25 -1.18 -10.25
CA PRO A 72 -25.63 -0.75 -10.43
C PRO A 72 -25.73 0.31 -11.54
N THR A 73 -26.77 0.23 -12.36
CA THR A 73 -27.05 1.21 -13.42
C THR A 73 -27.81 2.45 -12.93
N GLY A 74 -28.19 2.48 -11.65
CA GLY A 74 -28.92 3.60 -11.03
C GLY A 74 -30.45 3.45 -11.04
N GLY A 75 -30.96 2.29 -11.46
CA GLY A 75 -32.39 1.94 -11.38
C GLY A 75 -32.60 0.57 -10.73
N ASN A 76 -33.85 0.31 -10.36
CA ASN A 76 -34.27 -0.98 -9.80
C ASN A 76 -35.17 -1.72 -10.78
N ASN A 77 -35.17 -3.05 -10.70
CA ASN A 77 -36.10 -3.90 -11.42
C ASN A 77 -37.51 -3.85 -10.77
N GLY A 78 -38.47 -4.58 -11.35
CA GLY A 78 -39.84 -4.67 -10.81
C GLY A 78 -39.94 -5.25 -9.39
N ALA A 79 -38.90 -5.98 -8.95
CA ALA A 79 -38.80 -6.53 -7.59
C ALA A 79 -38.11 -5.56 -6.60
N GLY A 80 -37.64 -4.40 -7.05
CA GLY A 80 -36.91 -3.43 -6.24
C GLY A 80 -35.40 -3.69 -6.11
N ASP A 81 -34.86 -4.72 -6.77
CA ASP A 81 -33.43 -5.01 -6.81
C ASP A 81 -32.70 -4.09 -7.81
N PRO A 82 -31.44 -3.70 -7.56
CA PRO A 82 -30.68 -2.88 -8.49
C PRO A 82 -30.42 -3.59 -9.81
N ILE A 83 -30.64 -2.90 -10.92
CA ILE A 83 -30.25 -3.37 -12.26
C ILE A 83 -28.73 -3.28 -12.36
N LEU A 84 -28.09 -4.37 -12.76
CA LEU A 84 -26.64 -4.50 -12.83
C LEU A 84 -26.12 -4.38 -14.27
N ARG A 85 -24.91 -3.85 -14.43
CA ARG A 85 -24.11 -3.92 -15.66
C ARG A 85 -22.73 -4.46 -15.34
N ALA A 86 -22.13 -5.14 -16.31
CA ALA A 86 -20.73 -5.53 -16.23
C ALA A 86 -19.81 -4.32 -16.54
N GLU A 87 -18.73 -4.20 -15.78
CA GLU A 87 -17.68 -3.20 -15.97
C GLU A 87 -16.28 -3.83 -15.77
N PRO A 88 -15.25 -3.36 -16.50
CA PRO A 88 -13.89 -3.81 -16.25
C PRO A 88 -13.37 -3.29 -14.91
N ARG A 89 -12.83 -4.20 -14.11
CA ARG A 89 -12.03 -3.92 -12.92
C ARG A 89 -10.62 -4.36 -13.18
N ALA A 90 -9.67 -3.46 -12.95
CA ALA A 90 -8.27 -3.74 -13.22
C ALA A 90 -7.44 -3.57 -11.96
N THR A 91 -6.50 -4.48 -11.73
CA THR A 91 -5.47 -4.30 -10.72
C THR A 91 -4.12 -4.29 -11.41
N LEU A 92 -3.37 -3.20 -11.22
CA LEU A 92 -2.04 -3.01 -11.78
C LEU A 92 -0.99 -3.24 -10.70
N TYR A 93 -0.01 -4.09 -11.01
CA TYR A 93 1.11 -4.45 -10.17
C TYR A 93 2.42 -4.09 -10.87
N SER A 94 3.41 -3.60 -10.14
CA SER A 94 4.78 -3.58 -10.64
C SER A 94 5.46 -4.92 -10.36
N THR A 95 6.06 -5.51 -11.38
CA THR A 95 6.83 -6.77 -11.28
C THR A 95 8.32 -6.53 -11.04
N THR A 96 8.80 -5.30 -11.25
CA THR A 96 10.21 -4.94 -11.10
C THR A 96 10.47 -3.92 -10.00
N ASP A 97 9.44 -3.22 -9.53
CA ASP A 97 9.61 -2.10 -8.61
C ASP A 97 8.48 -2.01 -7.57
N ALA A 98 8.70 -2.63 -6.41
CA ALA A 98 7.75 -2.66 -5.29
C ALA A 98 7.43 -1.27 -4.68
N ARG A 99 8.05 -0.17 -5.15
CA ARG A 99 7.69 1.20 -4.76
C ARG A 99 6.32 1.62 -5.30
N TYR A 100 5.86 0.99 -6.37
CA TYR A 100 4.53 1.23 -6.93
C TYR A 100 3.56 0.28 -6.23
N PRO A 101 2.73 0.79 -5.29
CA PRO A 101 1.71 -0.05 -4.68
C PRO A 101 0.75 -0.52 -5.75
N ASP A 102 0.06 -1.61 -5.44
CA ASP A 102 -1.05 -2.08 -6.27
C ASP A 102 -2.09 -0.98 -6.39
N GLN A 103 -2.58 -0.78 -7.59
CA GLN A 103 -3.60 0.21 -7.84
C GLN A 103 -4.79 -0.47 -8.48
N SER A 104 -5.94 -0.31 -7.83
CA SER A 104 -7.20 -0.84 -8.32
C SER A 104 -7.94 0.23 -9.12
N PHE A 105 -8.51 -0.18 -10.23
CA PHE A 105 -9.21 0.69 -11.15
C PHE A 105 -10.54 0.08 -11.56
N VAL A 106 -11.45 0.97 -11.93
CA VAL A 106 -12.73 0.64 -12.56
C VAL A 106 -12.92 1.52 -13.77
N GLY A 107 -13.64 1.05 -14.77
CA GLY A 107 -14.16 1.98 -15.75
C GLY A 107 -14.95 1.34 -16.86
N VAL A 108 -14.61 1.67 -18.11
CA VAL A 108 -15.45 1.36 -19.27
C VAL A 108 -14.60 0.85 -20.42
N TYR A 109 -15.15 -0.11 -21.16
CA TYR A 109 -14.61 -0.58 -22.42
C TYR A 109 -15.56 -0.25 -23.57
N HIS A 110 -15.02 0.39 -24.61
CA HIS A 110 -15.73 0.74 -25.83
C HIS A 110 -15.27 -0.18 -26.97
N GLU A 111 -16.03 -1.23 -27.24
CA GLU A 111 -15.72 -2.26 -28.24
C GLU A 111 -15.41 -1.67 -29.62
N ASP A 112 -16.22 -0.73 -30.10
CA ASP A 112 -16.08 -0.11 -31.43
C ASP A 112 -14.71 0.57 -31.66
N THR A 113 -14.08 1.05 -30.60
CA THR A 113 -12.82 1.80 -30.66
C THR A 113 -11.64 1.03 -30.05
N GLY A 114 -11.92 -0.05 -29.33
CA GLY A 114 -10.99 -0.76 -28.46
C GLY A 114 -10.55 0.07 -27.23
N LEU A 115 -11.18 1.21 -26.95
CA LEU A 115 -10.78 2.11 -25.87
C LEU A 115 -11.18 1.53 -24.50
N ILE A 116 -10.22 1.46 -23.58
CA ILE A 116 -10.42 1.11 -22.17
C ILE A 116 -10.09 2.35 -21.34
N LEU A 117 -11.07 2.86 -20.62
CA LEU A 117 -10.91 3.98 -19.69
C LEU A 117 -10.99 3.43 -18.28
N LEU A 118 -9.93 3.58 -17.50
CA LEU A 118 -9.85 3.08 -16.14
C LEU A 118 -9.56 4.24 -15.19
N THR A 119 -10.26 4.29 -14.06
CA THR A 119 -10.16 5.31 -13.02
C THR A 119 -9.89 4.64 -11.67
N SER A 120 -8.99 5.20 -10.88
CA SER A 120 -8.58 4.63 -9.59
C SER A 120 -9.78 4.52 -8.63
N GLN A 121 -9.93 3.36 -8.00
CA GLN A 121 -10.95 3.10 -6.98
C GLN A 121 -10.56 3.62 -5.60
N ASP A 122 -9.25 3.70 -5.31
CA ASP A 122 -8.71 4.04 -3.99
C ASP A 122 -8.94 5.51 -3.57
N ARG A 123 -9.73 6.28 -4.34
CA ARG A 123 -9.95 7.72 -4.11
C ARG A 123 -11.36 8.27 -4.32
N VAL A 124 -12.40 7.44 -4.35
CA VAL A 124 -13.79 7.97 -4.38
C VAL A 124 -14.18 8.67 -3.06
N GLN A 125 -13.28 8.86 -2.09
CA GLN A 125 -13.57 9.53 -0.82
C GLN A 125 -12.75 10.80 -0.55
N GLY A 126 -12.61 11.67 -1.55
CA GLY A 126 -11.89 12.95 -1.40
C GLY A 126 -12.35 14.10 -2.29
N GLY A 127 -13.62 14.52 -2.18
CA GLY A 127 -14.17 15.83 -2.63
C GLY A 127 -14.53 15.91 -4.13
N PHE A 128 -15.71 16.35 -4.56
CA PHE A 128 -16.66 17.32 -4.00
C PHE A 128 -18.12 16.83 -4.12
N GLY A 129 -18.90 16.98 -3.03
CA GLY A 129 -20.37 16.96 -3.07
C GLY A 129 -21.02 15.58 -3.12
N GLY A 130 -21.16 14.92 -1.97
CA GLY A 130 -22.01 13.74 -1.85
C GLY A 130 -22.01 13.24 -0.40
N GLN A 131 -23.06 13.59 0.34
CA GLN A 131 -23.37 12.95 1.62
C GLN A 131 -23.73 11.48 1.36
N GLY A 132 -22.73 10.61 1.41
CA GLY A 132 -22.88 9.15 1.37
C GLY A 132 -22.31 8.56 2.65
N GLN A 133 -23.19 8.38 3.64
CA GLN A 133 -22.91 7.80 4.94
C GLN A 133 -22.75 6.28 4.80
N GLY A 134 -21.53 5.76 5.00
CA GLY A 134 -21.28 4.32 4.93
C GLY A 134 -19.84 3.92 5.28
N SER A 135 -19.67 3.46 6.53
CA SER A 135 -18.56 2.67 7.09
C SER A 135 -17.10 3.08 6.79
N GLY A 136 -16.48 3.75 7.78
CA GLY A 136 -15.18 3.36 8.32
C GLY A 136 -13.90 3.72 7.55
N ALA A 137 -13.98 4.39 6.40
CA ALA A 137 -12.78 4.78 5.68
C ALA A 137 -12.09 6.00 6.32
N GLN A 138 -10.81 5.80 6.61
CA GLN A 138 -9.91 6.68 7.34
C GLN A 138 -9.62 7.95 6.53
N PRO A 139 -9.63 9.16 7.13
CA PRO A 139 -9.37 10.40 6.39
C PRO A 139 -7.92 10.42 5.86
N GLY A 140 -7.79 10.32 4.53
CA GLY A 140 -6.72 10.88 3.71
C GLY A 140 -5.28 10.64 4.17
N ALA A 141 -4.74 9.44 3.89
CA ALA A 141 -3.31 9.37 3.58
C ALA A 141 -3.06 10.33 2.41
N ALA A 142 -2.11 11.26 2.58
CA ALA A 142 -1.77 12.21 1.53
C ALA A 142 -1.40 11.42 0.28
N ALA A 143 -2.26 11.57 -0.72
CA ALA A 143 -2.05 11.19 -2.10
C ALA A 143 -0.56 11.26 -2.49
N SER A 144 0.10 10.13 -2.73
CA SER A 144 1.45 10.18 -3.29
C SER A 144 1.36 10.90 -4.64
N PRO A 145 2.31 11.80 -4.96
CA PRO A 145 2.36 12.43 -6.28
C PRO A 145 2.48 11.40 -7.43
N ASP A 146 2.83 10.15 -7.11
CA ASP A 146 2.96 9.03 -8.03
C ASP A 146 1.71 8.14 -8.13
N ASP A 147 0.65 8.44 -7.38
CA ASP A 147 -0.60 7.68 -7.47
C ASP A 147 -1.30 7.98 -8.80
N LEU A 148 -1.62 6.90 -9.54
CA LEU A 148 -2.33 6.98 -10.80
C LEU A 148 -3.80 7.31 -10.51
N ILE A 149 -4.36 8.19 -11.33
CA ILE A 149 -5.77 8.56 -11.26
C ILE A 149 -6.53 7.87 -12.37
N SER A 150 -5.92 7.80 -13.56
CA SER A 150 -6.57 7.22 -14.70
C SER A 150 -5.60 6.59 -15.69
N MET A 151 -6.13 5.65 -16.45
CA MET A 151 -5.45 5.00 -17.56
C MET A 151 -6.35 5.06 -18.79
N ASN A 152 -5.80 5.60 -19.88
CA ASN A 152 -6.44 5.60 -21.18
C ASN A 152 -5.72 4.58 -22.05
N LEU A 153 -6.28 3.39 -22.16
CA LEU A 153 -5.69 2.26 -22.84
C LEU A 153 -6.47 1.91 -24.09
N ARG A 154 -5.82 1.23 -25.03
CA ARG A 154 -6.43 0.75 -26.26
C ARG A 154 -6.04 -0.71 -26.48
N TYR A 155 -7.05 -1.54 -26.63
CA TYR A 155 -6.94 -2.93 -27.03
C TYR A 155 -6.93 -3.04 -28.56
N ASN A 156 -6.04 -3.87 -29.10
CA ASN A 156 -5.90 -4.11 -30.54
C ASN A 156 -5.94 -5.60 -30.92
N GLY A 157 -6.50 -6.46 -30.07
CA GLY A 157 -6.55 -7.91 -30.26
C GLY A 157 -5.49 -8.66 -29.46
N THR A 158 -4.23 -8.24 -29.52
CA THR A 158 -3.12 -8.97 -28.88
C THR A 158 -2.41 -8.16 -27.79
N THR A 159 -2.51 -6.84 -27.86
CA THR A 159 -1.88 -5.92 -26.92
C THR A 159 -2.87 -4.91 -26.37
N ILE A 160 -2.56 -4.45 -25.16
CA ILE A 160 -3.16 -3.27 -24.55
C ILE A 160 -2.06 -2.23 -24.45
N GLN A 161 -2.30 -1.05 -25.00
CA GLN A 161 -1.33 0.04 -24.96
C GLN A 161 -2.00 1.36 -24.62
N GLY A 162 -1.31 2.23 -23.89
CA GLY A 162 -1.89 3.53 -23.59
C GLY A 162 -1.10 4.36 -22.60
N ILE A 163 -1.78 5.36 -22.06
CA ILE A 163 -1.17 6.41 -21.25
C ILE A 163 -1.71 6.33 -19.83
N LEU A 164 -0.77 6.36 -18.87
CA LEU A 164 -1.05 6.43 -17.45
C LEU A 164 -0.95 7.89 -16.98
N ARG A 165 -1.91 8.34 -16.17
CA ARG A 165 -1.96 9.72 -15.66
C ARG A 165 -2.03 9.74 -14.14
N ALA A 166 -1.22 10.64 -13.55
CA ALA A 166 -1.26 11.00 -12.14
C ALA A 166 -1.80 12.44 -12.00
N ARG A 167 -1.75 13.02 -10.79
CA ARG A 167 -2.26 14.38 -10.53
C ARG A 167 -1.45 15.41 -11.32
N GLY A 168 -2.05 15.91 -12.40
CA GLY A 168 -1.54 17.05 -13.16
C GLY A 168 -0.46 16.69 -14.19
N TYR A 169 -0.12 15.42 -14.39
CA TYR A 169 0.87 15.03 -15.40
C TYR A 169 0.69 13.59 -15.93
N ILE A 170 1.29 13.33 -17.09
CA ILE A 170 1.38 12.00 -17.71
C ILE A 170 2.54 11.23 -17.07
N VAL A 171 2.26 10.07 -16.51
CA VAL A 171 3.29 9.21 -15.89
C VAL A 171 4.12 8.53 -16.97
N GLY A 172 3.47 7.98 -17.99
CA GLY A 172 4.19 7.25 -19.03
C GLY A 172 3.28 6.47 -19.96
N ASN A 173 3.92 5.75 -20.87
CA ASN A 173 3.26 4.84 -21.81
C ASN A 173 3.38 3.41 -21.29
N MET A 174 2.28 2.69 -21.32
CA MET A 174 2.22 1.27 -20.98
C MET A 174 1.94 0.46 -22.22
N VAL A 175 2.66 -0.66 -22.38
CA VAL A 175 2.41 -1.66 -23.43
C VAL A 175 2.38 -3.02 -22.76
N LEU A 176 1.29 -3.75 -22.96
CA LEU A 176 1.05 -5.05 -22.37
C LEU A 176 0.67 -6.06 -23.46
N THR A 177 1.10 -7.29 -23.28
CA THR A 177 0.71 -8.45 -24.09
C THR A 177 -0.12 -9.40 -23.26
N LYS A 178 -1.12 -10.03 -23.88
CA LYS A 178 -1.92 -11.05 -23.21
C LYS A 178 -1.02 -12.24 -22.90
N ARG A 179 -1.02 -12.71 -21.65
CA ARG A 179 -0.25 -13.88 -21.29
C ARG A 179 -0.97 -15.13 -21.82
N ALA A 180 -0.29 -15.91 -22.68
CA ALA A 180 -0.82 -17.18 -23.16
C ALA A 180 -0.78 -18.23 -22.02
N GLY A 181 -1.94 -18.55 -21.45
CA GLY A 181 -2.13 -19.45 -20.30
C GLY A 181 -3.53 -19.27 -19.73
N PRO A 182 -4.13 -20.30 -19.10
CA PRO A 182 -5.57 -20.45 -19.02
C PRO A 182 -6.23 -19.21 -18.42
N SER A 183 -7.24 -18.72 -19.14
CA SER A 183 -8.09 -17.57 -18.82
C SER A 183 -8.99 -17.81 -17.59
N SER A 184 -8.53 -18.60 -16.62
CA SER A 184 -9.20 -18.94 -15.38
C SER A 184 -8.30 -18.79 -14.14
N GLY A 185 -7.10 -18.22 -14.29
CA GLY A 185 -6.28 -17.82 -13.15
C GLY A 185 -7.03 -16.78 -12.33
N SER A 186 -7.64 -17.21 -11.24
CA SER A 186 -8.26 -16.32 -10.27
C SER A 186 -7.22 -15.31 -9.78
N GLU A 187 -7.65 -14.15 -9.30
CA GLU A 187 -6.78 -13.14 -8.66
C GLU A 187 -5.78 -13.74 -7.65
N GLN A 188 -6.13 -14.89 -7.08
CA GLN A 188 -5.37 -15.63 -6.09
C GLN A 188 -4.03 -16.17 -6.62
N ASP A 189 -3.96 -16.68 -7.86
CA ASP A 189 -2.73 -17.30 -8.40
C ASP A 189 -1.64 -16.26 -8.71
N SER A 190 -2.03 -15.06 -9.14
CA SER A 190 -1.12 -13.92 -9.34
C SER A 190 -0.64 -13.33 -8.02
N GLU A 191 -1.52 -13.27 -7.02
CA GLU A 191 -1.20 -12.69 -5.72
C GLU A 191 -0.26 -13.58 -4.90
N ASP A 192 -0.45 -14.90 -4.93
CA ASP A 192 0.46 -15.84 -4.26
C ASP A 192 1.88 -15.75 -4.83
N ARG A 193 2.01 -15.57 -6.14
CA ARG A 193 3.30 -15.39 -6.80
C ARG A 193 3.95 -14.04 -6.45
N TYR A 194 3.16 -12.97 -6.38
CA TYR A 194 3.64 -11.66 -5.91
C TYR A 194 4.09 -11.72 -4.45
N ASN A 195 3.29 -12.32 -3.58
CA ASN A 195 3.62 -12.51 -2.16
C ASN A 195 4.92 -13.32 -1.99
N ALA A 196 5.15 -14.34 -2.82
CA ALA A 196 6.40 -15.09 -2.82
C ALA A 196 7.62 -14.24 -3.21
N LEU A 197 7.48 -13.35 -4.21
CA LEU A 197 8.54 -12.41 -4.61
C LEU A 197 8.84 -11.39 -3.51
N LEU A 198 7.80 -10.79 -2.93
CA LEU A 198 7.92 -9.79 -1.88
C LEU A 198 8.58 -10.38 -0.62
N ARG A 199 8.18 -11.59 -0.23
CA ARG A 199 8.79 -12.34 0.87
C ARG A 199 10.28 -12.61 0.60
N ARG A 200 10.65 -13.01 -0.61
CA ARG A 200 12.06 -13.21 -1.00
C ARG A 200 12.88 -11.93 -0.92
N GLN A 201 12.30 -10.79 -1.27
CA GLN A 201 12.96 -9.49 -1.15
C GLN A 201 13.21 -9.13 0.31
N TYR A 202 12.19 -9.26 1.18
CA TYR A 202 12.31 -8.95 2.60
C TYR A 202 13.23 -9.91 3.38
N GLN A 203 13.29 -11.19 2.97
CA GLN A 203 14.19 -12.19 3.56
C GLN A 203 15.66 -11.77 3.51
N SER A 204 16.07 -10.96 2.53
CA SER A 204 17.45 -10.47 2.45
C SER A 204 17.85 -9.59 3.65
N VAL A 205 16.89 -8.82 4.18
CA VAL A 205 17.09 -7.84 5.26
C VAL A 205 16.74 -8.40 6.64
N GLU A 206 15.98 -9.50 6.67
CA GLU A 206 15.58 -10.18 7.91
C GLU A 206 16.77 -10.50 8.83
N GLY A 207 16.59 -10.29 10.13
CA GLY A 207 17.60 -10.59 11.14
C GLY A 207 17.89 -9.44 12.10
N ASN A 208 18.94 -9.63 12.90
CA ASN A 208 19.28 -8.75 14.01
C ASN A 208 20.36 -7.75 13.63
N PHE A 209 20.18 -6.51 14.05
CA PHE A 209 21.17 -5.45 13.99
C PHE A 209 21.36 -4.90 15.39
N TYR A 210 22.61 -4.71 15.79
CA TYR A 210 22.97 -4.14 17.08
C TYR A 210 24.02 -3.06 16.90
N GLY A 211 23.90 -1.99 17.66
CA GLY A 211 24.87 -0.91 17.67
C GLY A 211 24.48 0.20 18.61
N ASN A 212 24.94 1.40 18.30
CA ASN A 212 24.79 2.55 19.17
C ASN A 212 24.07 3.70 18.46
N VAL A 213 23.32 4.46 19.25
CA VAL A 213 22.87 5.80 18.89
C VAL A 213 23.68 6.80 19.68
N VAL A 214 24.10 7.85 19.01
CA VAL A 214 24.83 8.98 19.57
C VAL A 214 23.96 10.23 19.42
N GLU A 215 23.31 10.64 20.50
CA GLU A 215 22.47 11.85 20.58
C GLU A 215 23.27 13.04 21.15
N GLY A 216 22.94 14.25 20.70
CA GLY A 216 23.52 15.50 21.21
C GLY A 216 24.86 15.91 20.60
N VAL A 217 25.36 17.08 21.00
CA VAL A 217 26.61 17.69 20.49
C VAL A 217 27.49 18.10 21.68
N GLY A 218 28.81 17.97 21.57
CA GLY A 218 29.75 18.46 22.59
C GLY A 218 29.72 17.65 23.89
N ALA A 219 29.69 18.34 25.04
CA ALA A 219 29.76 17.72 26.37
C ALA A 219 28.50 16.94 26.77
N ASP A 220 27.34 17.22 26.14
CA ASP A 220 26.04 16.58 26.43
C ASP A 220 25.77 15.32 25.58
N LYS A 221 26.82 14.78 24.95
CA LYS A 221 26.73 13.61 24.08
C LYS A 221 26.29 12.38 24.87
N LYS A 222 25.12 11.85 24.54
CA LYS A 222 24.59 10.60 25.10
C LYS A 222 24.78 9.48 24.10
N THR A 223 25.35 8.37 24.56
CA THR A 223 25.50 7.15 23.74
C THR A 223 24.76 6.02 24.41
N PHE A 224 23.89 5.33 23.67
CA PHE A 224 23.17 4.16 24.17
C PHE A 224 23.08 3.07 23.10
N GLY A 225 23.03 1.82 23.57
CA GLY A 225 22.89 0.65 22.72
C GLY A 225 21.46 0.46 22.23
N VAL A 226 21.32 0.02 20.98
CA VAL A 226 20.04 -0.28 20.32
C VAL A 226 20.13 -1.62 19.61
N CYS A 227 19.04 -2.38 19.66
CA CYS A 227 18.81 -3.56 18.83
C CYS A 227 17.59 -3.34 17.93
N LEU A 228 17.74 -3.72 16.67
CA LEU A 228 16.67 -3.87 15.70
C LEU A 228 16.59 -5.33 15.27
N ASN A 229 15.40 -5.92 15.30
CA ASN A 229 15.15 -7.24 14.73
C ASN A 229 14.14 -7.06 13.59
N PHE A 230 14.58 -7.20 12.35
CA PHE A 230 13.69 -7.21 11.19
C PHE A 230 13.06 -8.59 11.04
N PHE A 231 11.75 -8.62 10.82
CA PHE A 231 10.97 -9.84 10.63
C PHE A 231 9.83 -9.61 9.63
N ILE A 232 9.40 -10.68 8.98
CA ILE A 232 8.29 -10.67 8.03
C ILE A 232 7.04 -11.14 8.77
N THR A 233 5.96 -10.38 8.66
CA THR A 233 4.63 -10.78 9.14
C THR A 233 3.62 -10.61 8.03
N ASP A 234 2.55 -11.38 8.05
CA ASP A 234 1.45 -11.18 7.11
C ASP A 234 0.45 -10.18 7.72
N THR A 235 -0.07 -9.25 6.92
CA THR A 235 -1.09 -8.26 7.35
C THR A 235 -2.28 -8.32 6.39
N ALA A 236 -3.48 -8.19 6.93
CA ALA A 236 -4.71 -8.16 6.14
C ALA A 236 -4.80 -6.86 5.33
N THR A 237 -5.14 -6.96 4.05
CA THR A 237 -5.46 -5.84 3.16
C THR A 237 -6.91 -5.42 3.36
N ALA A 238 -7.30 -4.28 2.77
CA ALA A 238 -8.69 -3.83 2.73
C ALA A 238 -9.64 -4.85 2.05
N SER A 239 -9.10 -5.72 1.20
CA SER A 239 -9.83 -6.84 0.57
C SER A 239 -9.91 -8.10 1.43
N GLY A 240 -9.40 -8.08 2.67
CA GLY A 240 -9.39 -9.22 3.59
C GLY A 240 -8.33 -10.27 3.29
N ARG A 241 -7.37 -9.99 2.40
CA ARG A 241 -6.30 -10.91 1.99
C ARG A 241 -5.03 -10.66 2.78
N PHE A 242 -4.16 -11.66 2.89
CA PHE A 242 -2.91 -11.54 3.65
C PHE A 242 -1.73 -11.22 2.74
N ARG A 243 -0.92 -10.24 3.14
CA ARG A 243 0.31 -9.87 2.43
C ARG A 243 1.51 -9.80 3.36
N PRO A 244 2.69 -10.26 2.93
CA PRO A 244 3.90 -10.14 3.73
C PRO A 244 4.30 -8.66 3.80
N VAL A 245 4.54 -8.18 5.01
CA VAL A 245 5.07 -6.86 5.30
C VAL A 245 6.31 -6.99 6.16
N LEU A 246 7.28 -6.11 5.92
CA LEU A 246 8.47 -6.01 6.75
C LEU A 246 8.15 -5.17 7.98
N LYS A 247 8.46 -5.71 9.16
CA LYS A 247 8.39 -5.01 10.45
C LYS A 247 9.75 -5.08 11.12
N ALA A 248 9.94 -4.28 12.15
CA ALA A 248 11.11 -4.43 13.02
C ALA A 248 10.76 -4.28 14.49
N PHE A 249 11.33 -5.10 15.36
CA PHE A 249 11.32 -4.82 16.79
C PHE A 249 12.49 -3.91 17.13
N TYR A 250 12.19 -2.83 17.84
CA TYR A 250 13.17 -1.89 18.39
C TYR A 250 13.29 -2.06 19.90
N ARG A 251 14.54 -2.08 20.38
CA ARG A 251 14.87 -2.10 21.81
C ARG A 251 16.06 -1.20 22.12
N ARG A 252 15.93 -0.37 23.16
CA ARG A 252 17.00 0.41 23.77
C ARG A 252 17.59 -0.33 24.98
N TYR A 253 18.90 -0.24 25.22
CA TYR A 253 19.60 -1.04 26.24
C TYR A 253 19.92 -0.32 27.56
N ASP A 254 19.85 1.00 27.58
CA ASP A 254 20.00 1.81 28.79
C ASP A 254 18.69 1.92 29.60
N VAL A 255 17.59 1.40 29.07
CA VAL A 255 16.31 1.29 29.77
C VAL A 255 16.05 -0.15 30.15
N THR A 256 15.97 -0.41 31.46
CA THR A 256 15.86 -1.76 32.04
C THR A 256 14.44 -2.33 32.01
N THR A 257 13.43 -1.49 31.80
CA THR A 257 12.05 -1.91 31.68
C THR A 257 11.77 -2.47 30.28
N ASP A 258 11.21 -3.67 30.19
CA ASP A 258 10.76 -4.29 28.92
C ASP A 258 9.67 -3.47 28.18
N SER A 259 9.16 -2.41 28.81
CA SER A 259 8.14 -1.48 28.31
C SER A 259 8.53 -0.65 27.07
N LEU A 260 9.78 -0.70 26.62
CA LEU A 260 10.25 0.00 25.41
C LEU A 260 10.52 -0.90 24.21
N ARG A 261 10.05 -2.16 24.23
CA ARG A 261 9.98 -2.96 23.00
C ARG A 261 8.87 -2.39 22.12
N ARG A 262 9.23 -1.97 20.91
CA ARG A 262 8.28 -1.39 19.94
C ARG A 262 8.36 -2.15 18.63
N THR A 263 7.20 -2.45 18.06
CA THR A 263 7.12 -2.84 16.65
C THR A 263 7.15 -1.58 15.81
N LEU A 264 8.03 -1.54 14.82
CA LEU A 264 8.17 -0.46 13.86
C LEU A 264 7.60 -0.91 12.51
N ASN A 265 6.90 0.00 11.84
CA ASN A 265 6.59 -0.14 10.42
C ASN A 265 7.86 0.13 9.62
N VAL A 266 8.17 -0.72 8.63
CA VAL A 266 9.38 -0.60 7.82
C VAL A 266 9.03 -0.36 6.36
N THR A 267 9.56 0.71 5.80
CA THR A 267 9.60 0.95 4.36
C THR A 267 11.00 0.65 3.87
N TYR A 268 11.17 -0.37 3.03
CA TYR A 268 12.46 -0.79 2.50
C TYR A 268 12.56 -0.47 1.00
N ASN A 269 13.59 0.30 0.63
CA ASN A 269 13.91 0.61 -0.76
C ASN A 269 15.22 -0.07 -1.17
N ILE A 270 15.10 -1.24 -1.80
CA ILE A 270 16.23 -2.03 -2.31
C ILE A 270 16.94 -1.37 -3.50
N ASN A 271 16.23 -0.53 -4.26
CA ASN A 271 16.72 0.06 -5.51
C ASN A 271 17.56 1.32 -5.26
N ALA A 272 17.53 1.87 -4.05
CA ALA A 272 18.48 2.91 -3.67
C ALA A 272 19.90 2.31 -3.61
N THR A 273 20.90 3.10 -3.98
CA THR A 273 22.31 2.71 -3.89
C THR A 273 23.03 3.72 -3.00
N PRO A 274 23.32 3.38 -1.72
CA PRO A 274 22.98 2.14 -1.00
C PRO A 274 21.48 1.98 -0.71
N SER A 275 21.02 0.73 -0.51
CA SER A 275 19.60 0.46 -0.21
C SER A 275 19.20 1.10 1.11
N THR A 276 17.99 1.65 1.21
CA THR A 276 17.55 2.44 2.35
C THR A 276 16.37 1.82 3.09
N VAL A 277 16.26 2.13 4.38
CA VAL A 277 15.12 1.81 5.22
C VAL A 277 14.63 3.04 5.94
N PHE A 278 13.32 3.12 6.08
CA PHE A 278 12.66 4.07 6.95
C PHE A 278 11.80 3.29 7.93
N LEU A 279 11.98 3.54 9.23
CA LEU A 279 11.26 2.86 10.29
C LEU A 279 10.53 3.87 11.15
N THR A 280 9.28 3.58 11.49
CA THR A 280 8.48 4.45 12.37
C THR A 280 7.71 3.63 13.40
N SER A 281 7.72 4.09 14.64
CA SER A 281 6.97 3.48 15.74
C SER A 281 5.53 3.97 15.83
N ARG A 282 5.05 4.77 14.88
CA ARG A 282 3.66 5.23 14.90
C ARG A 282 2.74 4.01 14.81
N ASP A 283 2.02 3.76 15.90
CA ASP A 283 0.87 2.88 15.89
C ASP A 283 -0.14 3.44 14.90
N SER A 284 -0.51 2.59 13.95
CA SER A 284 -1.79 2.72 13.26
C SER A 284 -2.85 2.72 14.35
N THR A 285 -3.44 3.89 14.61
CA THR A 285 -4.74 4.10 15.28
C THR A 285 -5.36 2.85 15.86
N VAL A 286 -5.23 2.62 17.18
CA VAL A 286 -6.21 1.82 17.91
C VAL A 286 -7.49 2.68 17.94
N PRO A 287 -8.58 2.27 17.26
CA PRO A 287 -9.81 3.05 17.26
C PRO A 287 -10.47 2.96 18.64
N GLY A 288 -10.79 4.11 19.22
CA GLY A 288 -11.90 4.28 20.17
C GLY A 288 -11.89 3.38 21.41
N GLY A 289 -11.16 3.78 22.44
CA GLY A 289 -11.39 3.31 23.81
C GLY A 289 -11.15 4.46 24.78
N GLY A 290 -12.20 5.22 25.09
CA GLY A 290 -12.15 6.26 26.11
C GLY A 290 -11.68 5.67 27.43
N GLY A 291 -10.46 5.99 27.85
CA GLY A 291 -9.89 5.52 29.10
C GLY A 291 -8.43 5.89 29.20
N GLY A 292 -8.15 7.05 29.81
CA GLY A 292 -6.86 7.50 30.36
C GLY A 292 -5.60 6.75 29.92
N GLY A 293 -5.30 6.74 28.63
CA GLY A 293 -4.13 6.06 28.09
C GLY A 293 -2.87 6.82 28.48
N THR A 294 -2.08 6.21 29.37
CA THR A 294 -0.74 6.66 29.75
C THR A 294 0.05 7.06 28.51
N PHE A 295 0.41 8.34 28.40
CA PHE A 295 1.25 8.86 27.33
C PHE A 295 2.49 7.97 27.20
N THR A 296 2.66 7.24 26.11
CA THR A 296 3.88 6.46 25.88
C THR A 296 4.98 7.41 25.41
N PRO A 297 5.99 7.72 26.24
CA PRO A 297 6.85 8.88 26.02
C PRO A 297 7.95 8.64 24.97
N TYR A 298 7.90 7.58 24.17
CA TYR A 298 8.96 7.24 23.23
C TYR A 298 8.42 6.77 21.88
N THR A 299 8.26 7.73 20.97
CA THR A 299 7.98 7.49 19.54
C THR A 299 9.28 7.63 18.77
N VAL A 300 9.62 6.65 17.95
CA VAL A 300 10.93 6.55 17.25
C VAL A 300 10.73 6.61 15.75
N GLU A 301 11.60 7.36 15.10
CA GLU A 301 11.81 7.34 13.66
C GLU A 301 13.28 7.02 13.35
N ILE A 302 13.53 6.15 12.38
CA ILE A 302 14.87 5.81 11.92
C ILE A 302 14.90 5.93 10.41
N SER A 303 15.87 6.68 9.88
CA SER A 303 16.17 6.72 8.45
C SER A 303 17.60 6.26 8.27
N ALA A 304 17.81 5.15 7.55
CA ALA A 304 19.12 4.54 7.47
C ALA A 304 19.40 3.88 6.12
N THR A 305 20.69 3.63 5.86
CA THR A 305 21.21 2.97 4.66
C THR A 305 21.96 1.71 5.04
N PHE A 306 21.93 0.73 4.14
CA PHE A 306 22.69 -0.51 4.27
C PHE A 306 24.04 -0.41 3.55
N SER A 307 25.12 -0.55 4.31
CA SER A 307 26.49 -0.54 3.78
C SER A 307 27.41 -1.52 4.51
N ASP A 308 28.65 -1.68 4.03
CA ASP A 308 29.76 -2.21 4.82
C ASP A 308 30.58 -1.08 5.49
N SER A 309 31.66 -1.46 6.18
CA SER A 309 32.56 -0.49 6.85
C SER A 309 33.29 0.44 5.88
N ASN A 310 33.29 0.15 4.58
CA ASN A 310 33.91 0.93 3.51
C ASN A 310 32.85 1.72 2.72
N ASN A 311 31.63 1.85 3.25
CA ASN A 311 30.47 2.46 2.61
C ASN A 311 30.04 1.81 1.28
N GLN A 312 30.44 0.56 1.02
CA GLN A 312 29.94 -0.18 -0.13
C GLN A 312 28.53 -0.71 0.17
N PRO A 313 27.62 -0.75 -0.83
CA PRO A 313 26.25 -1.20 -0.63
C PRO A 313 26.20 -2.69 -0.25
N THR A 314 26.01 -2.99 1.03
CA THR A 314 25.88 -4.35 1.57
C THR A 314 24.90 -4.37 2.74
N LEU A 315 24.31 -5.52 3.05
CA LEU A 315 23.38 -5.67 4.19
C LEU A 315 24.09 -5.93 5.54
N ARG A 316 25.36 -5.54 5.68
CA ARG A 316 26.18 -5.86 6.87
C ARG A 316 26.08 -4.82 7.97
N GLN A 317 25.84 -3.57 7.62
CA GLN A 317 25.73 -2.46 8.56
C GLN A 317 24.52 -1.61 8.22
N LEU A 318 23.99 -0.95 9.24
CA LEU A 318 22.91 0.01 9.15
C LEU A 318 23.39 1.33 9.74
N THR A 319 23.48 2.37 8.91
CA THR A 319 23.93 3.70 9.33
C THR A 319 22.91 4.75 8.97
N GLY A 320 22.64 5.71 9.84
CA GLY A 320 21.61 6.70 9.58
C GLY A 320 21.33 7.63 10.74
N THR A 321 20.10 8.10 10.81
CA THR A 321 19.58 8.92 11.89
C THR A 321 18.59 8.13 12.73
N HIS A 322 18.62 8.37 14.03
CA HIS A 322 17.61 7.93 14.99
C HIS A 322 17.00 9.18 15.61
N THR A 323 15.68 9.30 15.59
CA THR A 323 14.96 10.45 16.13
C THR A 323 13.96 9.96 17.16
N ASN A 324 14.07 10.47 18.39
CA ASN A 324 12.97 10.43 19.34
C ASN A 324 12.02 11.59 19.04
N ILE A 325 10.88 11.27 18.42
CA ILE A 325 9.90 12.23 17.94
C ILE A 325 9.32 13.06 19.11
N ASN A 326 9.11 12.45 20.27
CA ASN A 326 8.49 13.14 21.40
C ASN A 326 9.42 14.16 22.07
N LEU A 327 10.74 13.91 22.02
CA LEU A 327 11.74 14.81 22.59
C LEU A 327 12.38 15.72 21.53
N GLY A 328 12.08 15.52 20.24
CA GLY A 328 12.75 16.21 19.14
C GLY A 328 14.26 15.95 19.11
N GLN A 329 14.72 14.84 19.69
CA GLN A 329 16.14 14.52 19.81
C GLN A 329 16.55 13.61 18.66
N THR A 330 17.53 14.05 17.87
CA THR A 330 18.11 13.26 16.78
C THR A 330 19.54 12.89 17.11
N GLY A 331 19.90 11.64 16.84
CA GLY A 331 21.23 11.09 16.98
C GLY A 331 21.69 10.33 15.75
N VAL A 332 22.99 10.10 15.68
CA VAL A 332 23.61 9.27 14.65
C VAL A 332 23.46 7.80 15.05
N LEU A 333 22.87 7.01 14.16
CA LEU A 333 22.72 5.56 14.30
C LEU A 333 23.85 4.84 13.57
N SER A 334 24.50 3.90 14.24
CA SER A 334 25.44 2.97 13.61
C SER A 334 25.28 1.58 14.20
N MET A 335 24.92 0.62 13.36
CA MET A 335 24.65 -0.77 13.74
C MET A 335 25.32 -1.75 12.80
N LYS A 336 25.62 -2.94 13.31
CA LYS A 336 26.11 -4.08 12.53
C LYS A 336 25.11 -5.21 12.62
N ARG A 337 25.00 -5.99 11.55
CA ARG A 337 24.25 -7.24 11.58
C ARG A 337 24.91 -8.20 12.56
N VAL A 338 24.11 -8.81 13.42
CA VAL A 338 24.53 -9.76 14.45
C VAL A 338 23.65 -11.00 14.39
N THR A 339 24.14 -12.13 14.90
CA THR A 339 23.31 -13.34 15.00
C THR A 339 22.22 -13.16 16.04
N ASN A 340 22.57 -12.63 17.22
CA ASN A 340 21.66 -12.35 18.31
C ASN A 340 21.98 -10.97 18.90
N CYS A 341 20.94 -10.23 19.31
CA CYS A 341 21.17 -9.05 20.11
C CYS A 341 21.66 -9.45 21.52
N PRO A 342 22.60 -8.69 22.10
CA PRO A 342 23.13 -9.01 23.42
C PRO A 342 22.01 -8.99 24.47
N PRO A 343 22.13 -9.73 25.58
CA PRO A 343 21.19 -9.57 26.69
C PRO A 343 21.32 -8.16 27.27
N PRO A 344 20.23 -7.57 27.82
CA PRO A 344 20.32 -6.31 28.52
C PRO A 344 21.34 -6.41 29.66
N PRO A 345 22.10 -5.35 29.94
CA PRO A 345 22.98 -5.34 31.11
C PRO A 345 22.13 -5.65 32.34
N GLN A 346 22.47 -6.73 33.05
CA GLN A 346 21.75 -7.13 34.26
C GLN A 346 21.92 -6.00 35.28
N ALA A 347 20.82 -5.33 35.62
CA ALA A 347 20.79 -4.37 36.72
C ALA A 347 21.19 -5.11 38.00
N GLY A 348 22.43 -4.89 38.47
CA GLY A 348 22.85 -5.39 39.78
C GLY A 348 23.98 -6.42 39.84
N ARG A 349 24.81 -6.62 38.79
CA ARG A 349 26.15 -7.16 39.04
C ARG A 349 27.11 -6.00 39.33
N PRO A 350 27.46 -5.71 40.60
CA PRO A 350 28.58 -4.82 40.87
C PRO A 350 29.78 -5.35 40.11
N SER A 351 30.42 -4.48 39.32
CA SER A 351 31.71 -4.77 38.71
C SER A 351 32.61 -5.34 39.79
N GLN A 352 32.99 -6.62 39.67
CA GLN A 352 33.99 -7.16 40.58
C GLN A 352 35.22 -6.26 40.46
N PRO A 353 35.68 -5.65 41.57
CA PRO A 353 36.88 -4.83 41.52
C PRO A 353 37.99 -5.71 40.95
N ASN A 354 38.64 -5.21 39.90
CA ASN A 354 39.75 -5.87 39.21
C ASN A 354 40.64 -6.54 40.25
N LYS A 355 40.64 -7.88 40.26
CA LYS A 355 41.55 -8.66 41.08
C LYS A 355 42.96 -8.23 40.67
N PRO A 356 43.77 -7.65 41.57
CA PRO A 356 45.08 -7.15 41.20
C PRO A 356 45.92 -8.32 40.64
N PRO A 357 46.77 -8.06 39.63
CA PRO A 357 47.59 -9.10 39.04
C PRO A 357 48.44 -9.79 40.12
N PRO A 358 48.62 -11.11 40.06
CA PRO A 358 49.38 -11.84 41.06
C PRO A 358 50.79 -11.25 41.18
N GLY A 359 51.14 -10.83 42.40
CA GLY A 359 52.37 -10.11 42.70
C GLY A 359 53.61 -10.84 42.22
N ARG A 360 54.48 -10.11 41.50
CA ARG A 360 55.85 -10.52 41.24
C ARG A 360 56.57 -10.72 42.57
N LYS A 361 57.02 -11.95 42.85
CA LYS A 361 57.94 -12.22 43.96
C LYS A 361 59.23 -11.41 43.76
N PRO A 362 59.74 -10.70 44.79
CA PRO A 362 61.01 -10.02 44.70
C PRO A 362 62.17 -11.02 44.58
N PRO A 363 63.24 -10.67 43.84
CA PRO A 363 64.39 -11.55 43.64
C PRO A 363 65.15 -11.74 44.96
N ARG A 364 65.35 -13.00 45.36
CA ARG A 364 66.31 -13.39 46.40
C ARG A 364 67.71 -12.98 45.94
N ARG A 365 68.33 -12.03 46.63
CA ARG A 365 69.78 -11.79 46.53
C ARG A 365 70.51 -12.98 47.19
N LYS A 366 71.53 -13.50 46.51
CA LYS A 366 72.56 -14.35 47.10
C LYS A 366 73.66 -13.48 47.68
#